data_AF-A0A0G4N677-F1
#
_entry.id   AF-A0A0G4N677-F1
#
_cell.length_a   1.000
_cell.length_b   1.000
_cell.length_c   1.000
_cell.angle_alpha   90.00
_cell.angle_beta   90.00
_cell.angle_gamma   90.00
#
_symmetry.space_group_name_H-M   'P 1'
#
loop_
_entity.id
_entity.type
_entity.pdbx_description
1 polymer ?
#
loop_
_entity_poly.entity_id
_entity_poly.type
_entity_poly.pdbx_seq_one_letter_code
_entity_poly.pdbx_strand_id
1 'polypeptide(L)'
;MIYSTERVSANNVEALFFILFLLIFAIAASWYVWDEGVRKDRKRSKLLLDCVLIVTSVVPPELPMELSLAVNTSLAALAKLAIFCTEPFRIPFAGRIDVACFDKTGTLTGEDLVVEGIAGLGLVGHTGADTPRESDGAHSHMTAVKDIGLETTLVLASAHALVKLDEGEIVGDPMEKATLTSIGWTIGKNDVLLAKPATVATTGISGNVQVKRRFQFSSALKRQSSVATISGIDNNTGNKLRGTFVGVKGAPETIMKRLTTVPADYEETYKYFTRRGSRVLALAYKQLSTEGELSSGKINDLKREQVECGLTFAGFLVLSCPLKEDAKEAVQMLNESSHRVVMITGDNPLTAVYVARDVEIVDRDVLILDAPEDNDDGDKLVWRSVDDKTSIPVDPTKPIDPEIIKTKDLCVTGYALAKFKGQQAWFSILRHTWVYARVSPKQKEDILLGLKEMGYYTLMAGDGTNDVRMESAK
;
A
#
# COMPACT_ATOMS: atom_id res chain seq x y z
N MET A 1 9.88 -12.35 -16.06
CA MET A 1 9.29 -12.94 -14.84
C MET A 1 9.10 -14.44 -15.01
N ILE A 2 8.23 -14.93 -15.90
CA ILE A 2 8.03 -16.38 -16.17
C ILE A 2 9.32 -17.12 -16.61
N TYR A 3 10.26 -16.41 -17.25
CA TYR A 3 11.49 -17.00 -17.81
C TYR A 3 12.75 -16.85 -16.92
N SER A 4 12.65 -16.27 -15.73
CA SER A 4 13.83 -15.89 -14.92
C SER A 4 13.86 -16.50 -13.51
N THR A 5 13.03 -17.51 -13.24
CA THR A 5 13.00 -18.16 -11.93
C THR A 5 13.93 -19.37 -11.92
N GLU A 6 14.92 -19.36 -11.03
CA GLU A 6 15.61 -20.61 -10.67
C GLU A 6 14.61 -21.53 -9.97
N ARG A 7 14.49 -22.75 -10.50
CA ARG A 7 13.70 -23.81 -9.86
C ARG A 7 14.41 -24.18 -8.57
N VAL A 8 13.71 -24.06 -7.44
CA VAL A 8 14.19 -24.63 -6.17
C VAL A 8 14.24 -26.13 -6.38
N SER A 9 15.45 -26.67 -6.44
CA SER A 9 15.68 -28.10 -6.59
C SER A 9 15.99 -28.70 -5.22
N ALA A 10 15.72 -29.99 -5.05
CA ALA A 10 16.07 -30.73 -3.83
C ALA A 10 17.60 -30.92 -3.66
N ASN A 11 18.43 -30.45 -4.60
CA ASN A 11 19.89 -30.49 -4.48
C ASN A 11 20.37 -29.43 -3.49
N ASN A 12 20.34 -29.79 -2.21
CA ASN A 12 20.90 -28.99 -1.14
C ASN A 12 22.33 -29.43 -0.84
N VAL A 13 23.24 -28.47 -0.64
CA VAL A 13 24.65 -28.74 -0.30
C VAL A 13 24.76 -29.60 0.97
N GLU A 14 23.83 -29.39 1.92
CA GLU A 14 23.68 -30.19 3.14
C GLU A 14 23.42 -31.67 2.83
N ALA A 15 22.57 -31.97 1.85
CA ALA A 15 22.27 -33.34 1.44
C ALA A 15 23.49 -34.02 0.80
N LEU A 16 24.29 -33.27 0.03
CA LEU A 16 25.54 -33.78 -0.54
C LEU A 16 26.57 -34.07 0.54
N PHE A 17 26.72 -33.19 1.54
CA PHE A 17 27.58 -33.45 2.69
C PHE A 17 27.12 -34.66 3.50
N PHE A 18 25.82 -34.82 3.70
CA PHE A 18 25.26 -36.00 4.38
C PHE A 18 25.57 -37.29 3.63
N ILE A 19 25.36 -37.32 2.30
CA ILE A 19 25.70 -38.48 1.47
C ILE A 19 27.21 -38.75 1.49
N LEU A 20 28.05 -37.72 1.40
CA LEU A 20 29.50 -37.86 1.47
C LEU A 20 29.94 -38.43 2.82
N PHE A 21 29.36 -37.95 3.91
CA PHE A 21 29.62 -38.44 5.26
C PHE A 21 29.29 -39.93 5.37
N LEU A 22 28.08 -40.35 4.94
CA LEU A 22 27.69 -41.76 4.93
C LEU A 22 28.62 -42.61 4.07
N LEU A 23 29.04 -42.10 2.92
CA LEU A 23 29.94 -42.78 1.99
C LEU A 23 31.35 -42.99 2.59
N ILE A 24 31.88 -42.03 3.35
CA ILE A 24 33.16 -42.18 4.06
C ILE A 24 33.09 -43.35 5.05
N PHE A 25 32.03 -43.45 5.84
CA PHE A 25 31.84 -44.56 6.78
C PHE A 25 31.66 -45.90 6.06
N ALA A 26 30.89 -45.93 4.97
CA ALA A 26 30.70 -47.13 4.16
C ALA A 26 32.02 -47.64 3.56
N ILE A 27 32.87 -46.73 3.05
CA ILE A 27 34.20 -47.09 2.51
C ILE A 27 35.12 -47.59 3.61
N ALA A 28 35.14 -46.94 4.78
CA ALA A 28 35.98 -47.39 5.90
C ALA A 28 35.58 -48.79 6.38
N ALA A 29 34.27 -49.06 6.51
CA ALA A 29 33.75 -50.37 6.88
C ALA A 29 34.05 -51.43 5.80
N SER A 30 33.86 -51.08 4.52
CA SER A 30 34.18 -51.96 3.38
C SER A 30 35.67 -52.29 3.32
N TRP A 31 36.55 -51.33 3.59
CA TRP A 31 38.00 -51.55 3.65
C TRP A 31 38.39 -52.49 4.79
N TYR A 32 37.82 -52.33 5.98
CA TYR A 32 38.05 -53.23 7.11
C TYR A 32 37.58 -54.66 6.82
N VAL A 33 36.39 -54.83 6.25
CA VAL A 33 35.84 -56.14 5.87
C VAL A 33 36.69 -56.80 4.79
N TRP A 34 37.24 -56.01 3.86
CA TRP A 34 38.16 -56.51 2.84
C TRP A 34 39.47 -56.99 3.44
N ASP A 35 40.14 -56.19 4.27
CA ASP A 35 41.43 -56.55 4.90
C ASP A 35 41.30 -57.81 5.78
N GLU A 36 40.31 -57.83 6.67
CA GLU A 36 40.06 -58.95 7.56
C GLU A 36 39.57 -60.20 6.79
N GLY A 37 38.84 -59.99 5.69
CA GLY A 37 38.39 -61.04 4.79
C GLY A 37 39.53 -61.72 4.03
N VAL A 38 40.52 -60.94 3.60
CA VAL A 38 41.76 -61.44 2.96
C VAL A 38 42.62 -62.19 3.98
N ARG A 39 42.73 -61.68 5.22
CA ARG A 39 43.45 -62.38 6.32
C ARG A 39 42.85 -63.75 6.65
N LYS A 40 41.53 -63.90 6.53
CA LYS A 40 40.80 -65.16 6.79
C LYS A 40 40.63 -66.07 5.57
N ASP A 41 41.35 -65.81 4.48
CA ASP A 41 41.34 -66.57 3.22
C ASP A 41 39.93 -66.84 2.63
N ARG A 42 39.05 -65.83 2.72
CA ARG A 42 37.70 -65.91 2.14
C ARG A 42 37.75 -65.74 0.61
N LYS A 43 36.82 -66.40 -0.10
CA LYS A 43 36.66 -66.24 -1.56
C LYS A 43 36.45 -64.77 -1.93
N ARG A 44 37.30 -64.22 -2.80
CA ARG A 44 37.28 -62.81 -3.23
C ARG A 44 35.95 -62.37 -3.84
N SER A 45 35.23 -63.28 -4.52
CA SER A 45 33.89 -62.98 -5.07
C SER A 45 32.85 -62.69 -3.98
N LYS A 46 32.95 -63.38 -2.83
CA LYS A 46 32.05 -63.14 -1.69
C LYS A 46 32.40 -61.84 -0.96
N LEU A 47 33.70 -61.54 -0.80
CA LEU A 47 34.15 -60.28 -0.20
C LEU A 47 33.73 -59.06 -1.02
N LEU A 48 33.82 -59.14 -2.34
CA LEU A 48 33.35 -58.07 -3.22
C LEU A 48 31.83 -57.86 -3.10
N LEU A 49 31.05 -58.94 -3.01
CA LEU A 49 29.61 -58.87 -2.79
C LEU A 49 29.26 -58.23 -1.44
N ASP A 50 29.97 -58.61 -0.36
CA ASP A 50 29.80 -58.05 0.97
C ASP A 50 30.13 -56.54 0.99
N CYS A 51 31.17 -56.12 0.27
CA CYS A 51 31.54 -54.69 0.12
C CYS A 51 30.46 -53.89 -0.62
N VAL A 52 29.96 -54.40 -1.75
CA VAL A 52 28.87 -53.77 -2.50
C VAL A 52 27.61 -53.67 -1.63
N LEU A 53 27.30 -54.72 -0.87
CA LEU A 53 26.14 -54.75 0.02
C LEU A 53 26.20 -53.65 1.08
N ILE A 54 27.36 -53.44 1.71
CA ILE A 54 27.58 -52.35 2.70
C ILE A 54 27.34 -50.97 2.08
N VAL A 55 27.85 -50.73 0.87
CA VAL A 55 27.64 -49.44 0.20
C VAL A 55 26.18 -49.26 -0.20
N THR A 56 25.50 -50.30 -0.67
CA THR A 56 24.08 -50.21 -1.06
C THR A 56 23.12 -50.10 0.12
N SER A 57 23.49 -50.64 1.29
CA SER A 57 22.63 -50.60 2.48
C SER A 57 22.74 -49.29 3.27
N VAL A 58 23.68 -48.41 2.92
CA VAL A 58 23.89 -47.15 3.65
C VAL A 58 22.77 -46.12 3.41
N VAL A 59 22.13 -46.18 2.23
CA VAL A 59 20.99 -45.32 1.90
C VAL A 59 19.73 -46.18 1.93
N PRO A 60 18.80 -45.92 2.87
CA PRO A 60 17.52 -46.62 2.90
C PRO A 60 16.74 -46.37 1.61
N PRO A 61 16.25 -47.41 0.92
CA PRO A 61 15.42 -47.25 -0.27
C PRO A 61 14.07 -46.54 0.03
N GLU A 62 13.66 -46.47 1.30
CA GLU A 62 12.41 -45.86 1.75
C GLU A 62 12.48 -44.32 1.83
N LEU A 63 13.68 -43.72 1.86
CA LEU A 63 13.87 -42.29 2.13
C LEU A 63 13.13 -41.35 1.14
N PRO A 64 13.14 -41.60 -0.19
CA PRO A 64 12.37 -40.76 -1.13
C PRO A 64 10.85 -40.86 -0.94
N MET A 65 10.37 -42.02 -0.51
CA MET A 65 8.95 -42.26 -0.26
C MET A 65 8.50 -41.53 1.01
N GLU A 66 9.32 -41.56 2.07
CA GLU A 66 9.06 -40.82 3.31
C GLU A 66 8.97 -39.32 3.07
N LEU A 67 9.91 -38.74 2.32
CA LEU A 67 9.90 -37.31 2.00
C LEU A 67 8.67 -36.92 1.20
N SER A 68 8.28 -37.73 0.21
CA SER A 68 7.09 -37.49 -0.60
C SER A 68 5.81 -37.55 0.23
N LEU A 69 5.73 -38.50 1.17
CA LEU A 69 4.59 -38.63 2.07
C LEU A 69 4.50 -37.43 3.02
N ALA A 70 5.60 -37.01 3.63
CA ALA A 70 5.65 -35.85 4.52
C ALA A 70 5.19 -34.55 3.83
N VAL A 71 5.64 -34.31 2.60
CA VAL A 71 5.24 -33.15 1.79
C VAL A 71 3.75 -33.21 1.45
N ASN A 72 3.24 -34.36 1.00
CA ASN A 72 1.83 -34.50 0.65
C ASN A 72 0.90 -34.36 1.85
N THR A 73 1.27 -34.89 3.02
CA THR A 73 0.52 -34.70 4.26
C THR A 73 0.50 -33.22 4.67
N SER A 74 1.62 -32.51 4.53
CA SER A 74 1.70 -31.07 4.82
C SER A 74 0.82 -30.25 3.87
N LEU A 75 0.82 -30.57 2.57
CA LEU A 75 -0.06 -29.94 1.58
C LEU A 75 -1.54 -30.19 1.90
N ALA A 76 -1.91 -31.41 2.27
CA ALA A 76 -3.29 -31.74 2.63
C ALA A 76 -3.74 -31.01 3.90
N ALA A 77 -2.85 -30.78 4.86
CA ALA A 77 -3.15 -29.99 6.06
C ALA A 77 -3.35 -28.50 5.72
N LEU A 78 -2.48 -27.91 4.90
CA LEU A 78 -2.59 -26.52 4.44
C LEU A 78 -3.85 -26.28 3.60
N ALA A 79 -4.21 -27.22 2.73
CA ALA A 79 -5.40 -27.11 1.88
C ALA A 79 -6.71 -27.06 2.70
N LYS A 80 -6.76 -27.69 3.89
CA LYS A 80 -7.91 -27.57 4.81
C LYS A 80 -8.10 -26.15 5.35
N LEU A 81 -7.03 -25.35 5.36
CA LEU A 81 -7.04 -23.94 5.76
C LEU A 81 -7.16 -23.00 4.54
N ALA A 82 -7.51 -23.54 3.36
CA ALA A 82 -7.57 -22.81 2.08
C ALA A 82 -6.22 -22.19 1.63
N ILE A 83 -5.09 -22.72 2.12
CA ILE A 83 -3.75 -22.32 1.69
C ILE A 83 -3.27 -23.30 0.61
N PHE A 84 -3.16 -22.82 -0.63
CA PHE A 84 -2.75 -23.64 -1.77
C PHE A 84 -1.30 -23.34 -2.15
N CYS A 85 -0.41 -24.33 -1.97
CA CYS A 85 1.01 -24.19 -2.30
C CYS A 85 1.30 -24.71 -3.71
N THR A 86 1.95 -23.89 -4.54
CA THR A 86 2.36 -24.24 -5.91
C THR A 86 3.74 -24.91 -5.98
N GLU A 87 4.62 -24.60 -5.01
CA GLU A 87 5.98 -25.17 -4.89
C GLU A 87 6.16 -25.88 -3.53
N PRO A 88 5.82 -27.18 -3.41
CA PRO A 88 5.79 -27.87 -2.11
C PRO A 88 7.13 -27.92 -1.37
N PHE A 89 8.24 -27.89 -2.10
CA PHE A 89 9.59 -27.87 -1.51
C PHE A 89 9.92 -26.55 -0.78
N ARG A 90 9.07 -25.52 -0.87
CA ARG A 90 9.23 -24.28 -0.10
C ARG A 90 8.70 -24.36 1.33
N ILE A 91 7.82 -25.33 1.63
CA ILE A 91 7.17 -25.46 2.95
C ILE A 91 8.20 -25.50 4.09
N PRO A 92 9.30 -26.29 4.01
CA PRO A 92 10.29 -26.32 5.10
C PRO A 92 11.00 -24.98 5.36
N PHE A 93 11.11 -24.12 4.34
CA PHE A 93 11.75 -22.80 4.50
C PHE A 93 10.90 -21.85 5.34
N ALA A 94 9.58 -22.06 5.40
CA ALA A 94 8.71 -21.28 6.27
C ALA A 94 9.05 -21.43 7.76
N GLY A 95 9.69 -22.54 8.15
CA GLY A 95 10.15 -22.74 9.53
C GLY A 95 11.44 -22.00 9.89
N ARG A 96 12.12 -21.34 8.93
CA ARG A 96 13.37 -20.61 9.15
C ARG A 96 13.22 -19.09 8.93
N ILE A 97 12.01 -18.57 8.84
CA ILE A 97 11.79 -17.15 8.53
C ILE A 97 12.29 -16.28 9.69
N ASP A 98 13.11 -15.28 9.38
CA ASP A 98 13.57 -14.28 10.34
C ASP A 98 12.78 -12.97 10.21
N VAL A 99 12.47 -12.58 8.97
CA VAL A 99 11.83 -11.30 8.64
C VAL A 99 10.57 -11.52 7.81
N ALA A 100 9.42 -11.11 8.33
CA ALA A 100 8.14 -11.13 7.66
C ALA A 100 7.77 -9.73 7.15
N CYS A 101 7.76 -9.55 5.82
CA CYS A 101 7.39 -8.32 5.16
C CYS A 101 5.90 -8.37 4.73
N PHE A 102 5.15 -7.32 5.04
CA PHE A 102 3.73 -7.20 4.69
C PHE A 102 3.47 -5.94 3.85
N ASP A 103 2.65 -6.05 2.80
CA ASP A 103 2.00 -4.85 2.24
C ASP A 103 0.87 -4.37 3.17
N LYS A 104 0.49 -3.11 3.04
CA LYS A 104 -0.56 -2.47 3.83
C LYS A 104 -1.93 -2.68 3.19
N THR A 105 -2.12 -2.20 1.97
CA THR A 105 -3.42 -2.20 1.28
C THR A 105 -3.75 -3.61 0.82
N GLY A 106 -4.99 -4.07 1.06
CA GLY A 106 -5.47 -5.40 0.68
C GLY A 106 -4.89 -6.57 1.50
N THR A 107 -3.74 -6.36 2.16
CA THR A 107 -3.09 -7.34 3.03
C THR A 107 -3.44 -7.11 4.51
N LEU A 108 -2.97 -6.02 5.13
CA LEU A 108 -3.27 -5.67 6.53
C LEU A 108 -4.58 -4.90 6.68
N THR A 109 -4.89 -4.03 5.72
CA THR A 109 -6.18 -3.34 5.64
C THR A 109 -7.10 -4.01 4.64
N GLY A 110 -8.41 -3.82 4.78
CA GLY A 110 -9.36 -4.15 3.73
C GLY A 110 -9.09 -3.37 2.44
N GLU A 111 -9.65 -3.86 1.33
CA GLU A 111 -9.66 -3.16 0.04
C GLU A 111 -10.75 -2.08 -0.01
N ASP A 112 -11.82 -2.27 0.79
CA ASP A 112 -12.95 -1.36 0.82
C ASP A 112 -12.60 -0.05 1.54
N LEU A 113 -12.79 1.06 0.82
CA LEU A 113 -12.66 2.41 1.36
C LEU A 113 -14.01 2.85 1.93
N VAL A 114 -13.99 3.23 3.22
CA VAL A 114 -15.16 3.78 3.90
C VAL A 114 -15.06 5.30 3.90
N VAL A 115 -16.15 5.95 3.53
CA VAL A 115 -16.26 7.42 3.58
C VAL A 115 -16.63 7.81 5.01
N GLU A 116 -15.70 8.39 5.74
CA GLU A 116 -15.95 8.87 7.10
C GLU A 116 -16.73 10.20 7.08
N GLY A 117 -16.40 11.09 6.14
CA GLY A 117 -17.10 12.37 6.01
C GLY A 117 -16.31 13.45 5.28
N ILE A 118 -16.77 14.69 5.41
CA ILE A 118 -16.11 15.87 4.85
C ILE A 118 -15.60 16.76 5.98
N ALA A 119 -14.31 17.08 5.95
CA ALA A 119 -13.66 17.99 6.88
C ALA A 119 -13.34 19.35 6.24
N GLY A 120 -13.02 20.34 7.08
CA GLY A 120 -12.52 21.64 6.62
C GLY A 120 -13.55 22.57 5.96
N LEU A 121 -14.85 22.25 6.01
CA LEU A 121 -15.91 23.12 5.51
C LEU A 121 -15.97 24.46 6.27
N GLY A 122 -15.64 24.46 7.57
CA GLY A 122 -15.56 25.67 8.39
C GLY A 122 -14.42 26.62 8.04
N LEU A 123 -13.49 26.20 7.17
CA LEU A 123 -12.37 27.03 6.73
C LEU A 123 -12.78 28.06 5.65
N VAL A 124 -13.93 27.87 5.00
CA VAL A 124 -14.48 28.77 3.97
C VAL A 124 -15.63 29.56 4.61
N GLY A 125 -15.31 30.77 5.08
CA GLY A 125 -16.14 31.74 5.83
C GLY A 125 -17.67 31.60 5.91
N HIS A 126 -18.15 31.82 7.14
CA HIS A 126 -19.48 32.36 7.54
C HIS A 126 -20.66 31.41 7.78
N THR A 127 -20.44 30.32 8.50
CA THR A 127 -21.44 29.91 9.51
C THR A 127 -20.74 29.88 10.86
N GLY A 128 -21.30 30.61 11.83
CA GLY A 128 -20.81 30.68 13.22
C GLY A 128 -20.99 29.38 13.97
N ALA A 129 -20.37 28.31 13.48
CA ALA A 129 -20.15 27.11 14.24
C ALA A 129 -18.74 27.21 14.83
N ASP A 130 -18.67 27.51 16.13
CA ASP A 130 -17.51 27.18 16.98
C ASP A 130 -17.22 25.69 16.82
N THR A 131 -16.46 25.38 15.78
CA THR A 131 -16.05 24.02 15.48
C THR A 131 -14.79 23.75 16.30
N PRO A 132 -14.71 22.60 16.99
CA PRO A 132 -13.58 22.29 17.84
C PRO A 132 -12.29 22.35 17.01
N ARG A 133 -11.42 23.28 17.41
CA ARG A 133 -10.05 23.39 16.94
C ARG A 133 -9.18 22.67 17.95
N GLU A 134 -8.31 21.80 17.46
CA GLU A 134 -7.28 21.18 18.30
C GLU A 134 -6.24 22.23 18.69
N SER A 135 -5.36 21.89 19.65
CA SER A 135 -4.27 22.77 20.11
C SER A 135 -3.37 23.31 18.99
N ASP A 136 -3.28 22.56 17.90
CA ASP A 136 -2.41 22.83 16.75
C ASP A 136 -3.14 23.62 15.64
N GLY A 137 -4.40 24.05 15.85
CA GLY A 137 -5.18 24.84 14.89
C GLY A 137 -5.95 23.99 13.86
N ALA A 138 -5.74 22.68 13.83
CA ALA A 138 -6.44 21.76 12.94
C ALA A 138 -7.95 21.68 13.25
N HIS A 139 -8.77 21.69 12.20
CA HIS A 139 -10.21 21.55 12.31
C HIS A 139 -10.62 20.07 12.36
N SER A 140 -10.85 19.54 13.56
CA SER A 140 -11.12 18.11 13.77
C SER A 140 -12.56 17.70 13.51
N HIS A 141 -13.50 18.65 13.43
CA HIS A 141 -14.90 18.37 13.16
C HIS A 141 -15.13 17.90 11.72
N MET A 142 -15.76 16.73 11.60
CA MET A 142 -16.20 16.13 10.34
C MET A 142 -17.70 16.28 10.18
N THR A 143 -18.14 16.76 9.02
CA THR A 143 -19.55 16.82 8.65
C THR A 143 -19.92 15.57 7.88
N ALA A 144 -21.04 14.94 8.26
CA ALA A 144 -21.56 13.79 7.54
C ALA A 144 -21.91 14.19 6.09
N VAL A 145 -21.69 13.28 5.14
CA VAL A 145 -21.88 13.53 3.70
C VAL A 145 -23.30 14.01 3.33
N LYS A 146 -24.29 13.79 4.20
CA LYS A 146 -25.67 14.20 4.00
C LYS A 146 -25.94 15.68 4.33
N ASP A 147 -25.13 16.30 5.17
CA ASP A 147 -25.35 17.65 5.71
C ASP A 147 -24.40 18.69 5.09
N ILE A 148 -23.82 18.37 3.94
CA ILE A 148 -22.79 19.17 3.28
C ILE A 148 -23.43 20.24 2.39
N GLY A 149 -22.69 21.33 2.15
CA GLY A 149 -23.12 22.39 1.24
C GLY A 149 -23.33 21.91 -0.21
N LEU A 150 -24.17 22.64 -0.95
CA LEU A 150 -24.49 22.36 -2.36
C LEU A 150 -23.23 22.23 -3.22
N GLU A 151 -22.29 23.17 -3.11
CA GLU A 151 -21.06 23.18 -3.91
C GLU A 151 -20.21 21.92 -3.71
N THR A 152 -20.06 21.48 -2.47
CA THR A 152 -19.30 20.26 -2.13
C THR A 152 -19.97 19.01 -2.67
N THR A 153 -21.30 18.94 -2.55
CA THR A 153 -22.10 17.85 -3.15
C THR A 153 -21.89 17.80 -4.66
N LEU A 154 -21.91 18.97 -5.32
CA LEU A 154 -21.71 19.09 -6.76
C LEU A 154 -20.29 18.69 -7.18
N VAL A 155 -19.24 19.02 -6.40
CA VAL A 155 -17.88 18.54 -6.67
C VAL A 155 -17.82 17.02 -6.61
N LEU A 156 -18.33 16.41 -5.55
CA LEU A 156 -18.27 14.96 -5.41
C LEU A 156 -19.10 14.22 -6.46
N ALA A 157 -20.25 14.78 -6.85
CA ALA A 157 -21.08 14.25 -7.92
C ALA A 157 -20.45 14.46 -9.29
N SER A 158 -19.81 15.59 -9.57
CA SER A 158 -19.24 15.86 -10.90
C SER A 158 -17.86 15.24 -11.11
N ALA A 159 -17.01 15.24 -10.08
CA ALA A 159 -15.62 14.81 -10.16
C ALA A 159 -15.46 13.30 -9.96
N HIS A 160 -16.06 12.50 -10.85
CA HIS A 160 -15.82 11.06 -10.92
C HIS A 160 -15.54 10.60 -12.36
N ALA A 161 -14.92 9.43 -12.49
CA ALA A 161 -14.65 8.75 -13.74
C ALA A 161 -15.61 7.56 -13.98
N LEU A 162 -16.49 7.24 -13.02
CA LEU A 162 -17.50 6.18 -13.13
C LEU A 162 -18.34 6.28 -14.41
N VAL A 163 -18.60 5.13 -15.03
CA VAL A 163 -19.45 4.99 -16.22
C VAL A 163 -20.46 3.88 -15.96
N LYS A 164 -21.70 4.06 -16.41
CA LYS A 164 -22.73 3.02 -16.37
C LYS A 164 -22.77 2.29 -17.72
N LEU A 165 -22.56 0.98 -17.70
CA LEU A 165 -22.71 0.12 -18.87
C LEU A 165 -24.18 -0.12 -19.20
N ASP A 166 -24.47 -0.55 -20.43
CA ASP A 166 -25.83 -0.81 -20.91
C ASP A 166 -26.54 -1.91 -20.11
N GLU A 167 -25.78 -2.85 -19.55
CA GLU A 167 -26.24 -3.93 -18.65
C GLU A 167 -26.64 -3.43 -17.25
N GLY A 168 -26.45 -2.13 -16.97
CA GLY A 168 -26.87 -1.47 -15.74
C GLY A 168 -25.81 -1.43 -14.64
N GLU A 169 -24.67 -2.08 -14.84
CA GLU A 169 -23.54 -2.06 -13.90
C GLU A 169 -22.77 -0.74 -13.97
N ILE A 170 -22.34 -0.24 -12.81
CA ILE A 170 -21.48 0.95 -12.69
C ILE A 170 -20.03 0.48 -12.57
N VAL A 171 -19.21 0.85 -13.54
CA VAL A 171 -17.79 0.52 -13.63
C VAL A 171 -16.94 1.74 -13.32
N GLY A 172 -15.89 1.55 -12.51
CA GLY A 172 -14.86 2.54 -12.21
C GLY A 172 -14.20 2.26 -10.87
N ASP A 173 -13.48 3.25 -10.34
CA ASP A 173 -12.73 3.11 -9.09
C ASP A 173 -13.67 2.84 -7.89
N PRO A 174 -13.43 1.78 -7.09
CA PRO A 174 -14.21 1.48 -5.89
C PRO A 174 -14.37 2.68 -4.94
N MET A 175 -13.36 3.52 -4.82
CA MET A 175 -13.38 4.74 -4.00
C MET A 175 -14.44 5.73 -4.48
N GLU A 176 -14.52 5.93 -5.79
CA GLU A 176 -15.51 6.82 -6.39
C GLU A 176 -16.92 6.25 -6.24
N LYS A 177 -17.05 4.92 -6.39
CA LYS A 177 -18.31 4.21 -6.19
C LYS A 177 -18.81 4.34 -4.76
N ALA A 178 -17.93 4.18 -3.77
CA ALA A 178 -18.23 4.38 -2.35
C ALA A 178 -18.67 5.81 -2.07
N THR A 179 -17.94 6.79 -2.61
CA THR A 179 -18.26 8.22 -2.48
C THR A 179 -19.63 8.54 -3.07
N LEU A 180 -19.91 8.13 -4.31
CA LEU A 180 -21.19 8.39 -4.96
C LEU A 180 -22.38 7.72 -4.24
N THR A 181 -22.15 6.51 -3.73
CA THR A 181 -23.16 5.76 -2.94
C THR A 181 -23.44 6.46 -1.61
N SER A 182 -22.41 7.00 -0.94
CA SER A 182 -22.53 7.70 0.34
C SER A 182 -23.33 9.01 0.24
N ILE A 183 -23.21 9.74 -0.88
CA ILE A 183 -24.00 10.96 -1.14
C ILE A 183 -25.43 10.60 -1.56
N GLY A 184 -25.67 9.36 -1.98
CA GLY A 184 -26.97 8.91 -2.46
C GLY A 184 -27.30 9.43 -3.86
N TRP A 185 -26.30 9.57 -4.73
CA TRP A 185 -26.49 9.93 -6.14
C TRP A 185 -26.35 8.69 -7.02
N THR A 186 -26.96 8.71 -8.20
CA THR A 186 -26.89 7.60 -9.17
C THR A 186 -26.62 8.12 -10.56
N ILE A 187 -25.81 7.36 -11.31
CA ILE A 187 -25.50 7.65 -12.72
C ILE A 187 -26.61 7.05 -13.60
N GLY A 188 -27.26 7.91 -14.38
CA GLY A 188 -28.20 7.57 -15.44
C GLY A 188 -27.51 7.39 -16.80
N LYS A 189 -28.31 7.28 -17.87
CA LYS A 189 -27.80 7.24 -19.25
C LYS A 189 -27.20 8.60 -19.64
N ASN A 190 -26.16 8.60 -20.48
CA ASN A 190 -25.45 9.80 -20.97
C ASN A 190 -24.77 10.66 -19.88
N ASP A 191 -24.18 10.01 -18.87
CA ASP A 191 -23.45 10.67 -17.78
C ASP A 191 -24.27 11.75 -17.04
N VAL A 192 -25.59 11.57 -17.01
CA VAL A 192 -26.51 12.39 -16.22
C VAL A 192 -26.63 11.78 -14.84
N LEU A 193 -26.22 12.53 -13.84
CA LEU A 193 -26.32 12.20 -12.43
C LEU A 193 -27.62 12.74 -11.86
N LEU A 194 -28.33 11.86 -11.16
CA LEU A 194 -29.58 12.15 -10.48
C LEU A 194 -29.42 11.86 -8.98
N ALA A 195 -29.81 12.82 -8.15
CA ALA A 195 -29.94 12.61 -6.71
C ALA A 195 -31.07 11.61 -6.44
N LYS A 196 -30.85 10.66 -5.52
CA LYS A 196 -31.92 9.74 -5.10
C LYS A 196 -33.05 10.52 -4.43
N PRO A 197 -34.31 10.09 -4.54
CA PRO A 197 -35.47 10.78 -3.96
C PRO A 197 -35.33 11.05 -2.45
N ALA A 198 -34.72 10.13 -1.71
CA ALA A 198 -34.43 10.29 -0.28
C ALA A 198 -33.43 11.43 0.00
N THR A 199 -32.45 11.64 -0.86
CA THR A 199 -31.48 12.74 -0.73
C THR A 199 -32.12 14.07 -1.10
N VAL A 200 -32.99 14.10 -2.11
CA VAL A 200 -33.77 15.29 -2.50
C VAL A 200 -34.72 15.73 -1.39
N ALA A 201 -35.35 14.78 -0.69
CA ALA A 201 -36.25 15.06 0.43
C ALA A 201 -35.51 15.63 1.66
N THR A 202 -34.23 15.33 1.83
CA THR A 202 -33.43 15.76 2.99
C THR A 202 -32.69 17.07 2.74
N THR A 203 -32.18 17.27 1.52
CA THR A 203 -31.34 18.42 1.16
C THR A 203 -32.09 19.52 0.41
N GLY A 204 -33.31 19.23 -0.10
CA GLY A 204 -34.10 20.16 -0.90
C GLY A 204 -33.54 20.43 -2.31
N ILE A 205 -32.40 19.82 -2.67
CA ILE A 205 -31.71 20.03 -3.93
C ILE A 205 -32.26 19.07 -4.99
N SER A 206 -33.09 19.58 -5.90
CA SER A 206 -33.52 18.89 -7.12
C SER A 206 -32.71 19.41 -8.29
N GLY A 207 -31.61 18.72 -8.61
CA GLY A 207 -30.69 19.12 -9.67
C GLY A 207 -30.15 17.93 -10.45
N ASN A 208 -30.13 18.08 -11.77
CA ASN A 208 -29.48 17.14 -12.68
C ASN A 208 -28.08 17.68 -13.01
N VAL A 209 -27.06 16.87 -12.79
CA VAL A 209 -25.67 17.20 -13.14
C VAL A 209 -25.28 16.35 -14.34
N GLN A 210 -24.98 16.97 -15.47
CA GLN A 210 -24.50 16.24 -16.65
C GLN A 210 -23.01 16.49 -16.83
N VAL A 211 -22.19 15.44 -16.74
CA VAL A 211 -20.76 15.54 -17.02
C VAL A 211 -20.54 15.63 -18.53
N LYS A 212 -19.96 16.74 -19.00
CA LYS A 212 -19.68 16.97 -20.44
C LYS A 212 -18.29 16.51 -20.83
N ARG A 213 -17.30 16.75 -19.96
CA ARG A 213 -15.90 16.40 -20.21
C ARG A 213 -15.19 15.98 -18.94
N ARG A 214 -14.34 14.96 -19.06
CA ARG A 214 -13.54 14.43 -17.96
C ARG A 214 -12.05 14.53 -18.30
N PHE A 215 -11.26 15.00 -17.35
CA PHE A 215 -9.81 14.86 -17.38
C PHE A 215 -9.43 13.76 -16.40
N GLN A 216 -9.01 12.62 -16.95
CA GLN A 216 -8.71 11.43 -16.15
C GLN A 216 -7.62 11.69 -15.10
N PHE A 217 -7.69 10.93 -14.02
CA PHE A 217 -6.64 10.91 -13.02
C PHE A 217 -5.31 10.53 -13.67
N SER A 218 -4.26 11.27 -13.33
CA SER A 218 -2.89 10.96 -13.74
C SER A 218 -2.05 10.82 -12.50
N SER A 219 -1.34 9.70 -12.34
CA SER A 219 -0.46 9.45 -11.18
C SER A 219 0.67 10.48 -11.06
N ALA A 220 1.12 11.05 -12.18
CA ALA A 220 2.12 12.13 -12.18
C ALA A 220 1.55 13.45 -11.64
N LEU A 221 0.30 13.77 -11.99
CA LEU A 221 -0.37 15.00 -11.57
C LEU A 221 -1.12 14.86 -10.22
N LYS A 222 -1.40 13.62 -9.78
CA LYS A 222 -2.11 13.27 -8.54
C LYS A 222 -3.48 13.97 -8.38
N ARG A 223 -4.17 14.22 -9.49
CA ARG A 223 -5.47 14.93 -9.50
C ARG A 223 -6.33 14.56 -10.70
N GLN A 224 -7.61 14.86 -10.58
CA GLN A 224 -8.67 14.65 -11.57
C GLN A 224 -9.58 15.87 -11.60
N SER A 225 -10.09 16.19 -12.78
CA SER A 225 -11.03 17.29 -12.97
C SER A 225 -12.13 16.90 -13.95
N SER A 226 -13.30 17.51 -13.80
CA SER A 226 -14.42 17.32 -14.69
C SER A 226 -15.17 18.64 -14.90
N VAL A 227 -15.74 18.77 -16.09
CA VAL A 227 -16.62 19.89 -16.46
C VAL A 227 -18.03 19.34 -16.58
N ALA A 228 -18.93 19.86 -15.77
CA ALA A 228 -20.32 19.47 -15.71
C ALA A 228 -21.25 20.66 -15.95
N THR A 229 -22.37 20.41 -16.61
CA THR A 229 -23.49 21.36 -16.67
C THR A 229 -24.45 21.01 -15.55
N ILE A 230 -24.74 21.98 -14.71
CA ILE A 230 -25.76 21.86 -13.66
C ILE A 230 -27.06 22.41 -14.23
N SER A 231 -28.13 21.65 -14.08
CA SER A 231 -29.49 22.09 -14.39
C SER A 231 -30.37 21.79 -13.18
N GLY A 232 -30.85 22.84 -12.54
CA GLY A 232 -31.71 22.74 -11.37
C GLY A 232 -32.87 23.73 -11.45
N ILE A 233 -33.89 23.48 -10.64
CA ILE A 233 -34.97 24.43 -10.38
C ILE A 233 -34.79 24.84 -8.92
N ASP A 234 -34.56 26.12 -8.68
CA ASP A 234 -34.57 26.64 -7.31
C ASP A 234 -36.01 26.62 -6.79
N ASN A 235 -36.26 25.84 -5.74
CA ASN A 235 -37.59 25.70 -5.14
C ASN A 235 -38.10 27.01 -4.52
N ASN A 236 -37.22 27.95 -4.18
CA ASN A 236 -37.59 29.24 -3.57
C ASN A 236 -37.88 30.34 -4.60
N THR A 237 -37.24 30.33 -5.77
CA THR A 237 -37.39 31.38 -6.79
C THR A 237 -38.05 30.92 -8.09
N GLY A 238 -38.22 29.61 -8.31
CA GLY A 238 -38.78 29.04 -9.54
C GLY A 238 -37.88 29.24 -10.77
N ASN A 239 -36.70 29.82 -10.62
CA ASN A 239 -35.77 30.09 -11.71
C ASN A 239 -34.98 28.83 -12.08
N LYS A 240 -34.84 28.61 -13.40
CA LYS A 240 -33.97 27.56 -13.94
C LYS A 240 -32.52 27.99 -13.80
N LEU A 241 -31.82 27.44 -12.82
CA LEU A 241 -30.38 27.59 -12.70
C LEU A 241 -29.71 26.65 -13.70
N ARG A 242 -29.09 27.22 -14.73
CA ARG A 242 -28.25 26.52 -15.69
C ARG A 242 -26.86 27.14 -15.68
N GLY A 243 -25.91 26.40 -15.12
CA GLY A 243 -24.52 26.85 -14.99
C GLY A 243 -23.53 25.79 -15.43
N THR A 244 -22.34 26.23 -15.83
CA THR A 244 -21.20 25.34 -16.08
C THR A 244 -20.28 25.34 -14.87
N PHE A 245 -20.09 24.16 -14.30
CA PHE A 245 -19.36 23.90 -13.09
C PHE A 245 -18.16 23.00 -13.36
N VAL A 246 -17.03 23.32 -12.74
CA VAL A 246 -15.83 22.50 -12.78
C VAL A 246 -15.62 21.92 -11.38
N GLY A 247 -15.63 20.60 -11.28
CA GLY A 247 -15.25 19.87 -10.07
C GLY A 247 -13.82 19.36 -10.20
N VAL A 248 -13.00 19.58 -9.17
CA VAL A 248 -11.62 19.08 -9.10
C VAL A 248 -11.43 18.33 -7.79
N LYS A 249 -10.81 17.16 -7.86
CA LYS A 249 -10.37 16.40 -6.68
C LYS A 249 -8.93 15.92 -6.86
N GLY A 250 -8.18 15.84 -5.76
CA GLY A 250 -6.81 15.34 -5.83
C GLY A 250 -6.09 15.40 -4.50
N ALA A 251 -4.76 15.18 -4.56
CA ALA A 251 -3.90 15.32 -3.39
C ALA A 251 -3.92 16.77 -2.85
N PRO A 252 -4.01 16.96 -1.52
CA PRO A 252 -4.13 18.28 -0.90
C PRO A 252 -2.98 19.22 -1.28
N GLU A 253 -1.73 18.72 -1.24
CA GLU A 253 -0.52 19.47 -1.62
C GLU A 253 -0.59 20.02 -3.07
N THR A 254 -1.17 19.26 -4.01
CA THR A 254 -1.27 19.66 -5.41
C THR A 254 -2.39 20.67 -5.65
N ILE A 255 -3.52 20.49 -4.97
CA ILE A 255 -4.68 21.39 -5.09
C ILE A 255 -4.38 22.74 -4.44
N MET A 256 -3.68 22.74 -3.29
CA MET A 256 -3.27 23.96 -2.59
C MET A 256 -2.57 24.97 -3.51
N LYS A 257 -1.64 24.51 -4.37
CA LYS A 257 -0.91 25.35 -5.35
C LYS A 257 -1.79 25.95 -6.46
N ARG A 258 -3.07 25.60 -6.54
CA ARG A 258 -4.00 25.99 -7.61
C ARG A 258 -5.24 26.73 -7.09
N LEU A 259 -5.38 26.86 -5.77
CA LEU A 259 -6.43 27.65 -5.15
C LEU A 259 -6.17 29.15 -5.34
N THR A 260 -7.23 29.93 -5.47
CA THR A 260 -7.16 31.41 -5.51
C THR A 260 -6.85 31.97 -4.13
N THR A 261 -7.54 31.45 -3.12
CA THR A 261 -7.38 31.81 -1.72
C THR A 261 -7.20 30.53 -0.93
N VAL A 262 -6.03 30.36 -0.31
CA VAL A 262 -5.77 29.23 0.57
C VAL A 262 -6.32 29.58 1.96
N PRO A 263 -7.26 28.80 2.51
CA PRO A 263 -7.75 29.03 3.86
C PRO A 263 -6.62 28.93 4.91
N ALA A 264 -6.75 29.68 6.01
CA ALA A 264 -5.91 29.45 7.18
C ALA A 264 -6.11 28.00 7.69
N ASP A 265 -5.07 27.39 8.26
CA ASP A 265 -5.09 26.02 8.80
C ASP A 265 -5.41 24.90 7.79
N TYR A 266 -5.36 25.17 6.48
CA TYR A 266 -5.54 24.16 5.43
C TYR A 266 -4.59 22.98 5.61
N GLU A 267 -3.32 23.29 5.86
CA GLU A 267 -2.25 22.32 5.97
C GLU A 267 -2.37 21.46 7.24
N GLU A 268 -2.54 22.11 8.39
CA GLU A 268 -2.75 21.43 9.67
C GLU A 268 -3.98 20.53 9.65
N THR A 269 -5.07 20.96 9.00
CA THR A 269 -6.30 20.17 8.92
C THR A 269 -6.09 18.86 8.15
N TYR A 270 -5.49 18.89 6.96
CA TYR A 270 -5.27 17.62 6.24
C TYR A 270 -4.16 16.78 6.89
N LYS A 271 -3.10 17.41 7.44
CA LYS A 271 -2.03 16.71 8.17
C LYS A 271 -2.61 15.96 9.37
N TYR A 272 -3.53 16.57 10.12
CA TYR A 272 -4.22 15.94 11.25
C TYR A 272 -4.95 14.64 10.86
N PHE A 273 -5.78 14.65 9.82
CA PHE A 273 -6.47 13.44 9.37
C PHE A 273 -5.51 12.41 8.77
N THR A 274 -4.46 12.86 8.07
CA THR A 274 -3.45 11.95 7.50
C THR A 274 -2.63 11.26 8.59
N ARG A 275 -2.30 11.97 9.68
CA ARG A 275 -1.63 11.43 10.89
C ARG A 275 -2.48 10.36 11.60
N ARG A 276 -3.80 10.39 11.43
CA ARG A 276 -4.74 9.38 11.95
C ARG A 276 -5.00 8.23 10.97
N GLY A 277 -4.18 8.11 9.93
CA GLY A 277 -4.32 7.01 8.96
C GLY A 277 -5.40 7.20 7.91
N SER A 278 -6.16 8.30 7.95
CA SER A 278 -7.18 8.56 6.93
C SER A 278 -6.52 9.06 5.63
N ARG A 279 -7.03 8.57 4.51
CA ARG A 279 -6.71 9.07 3.18
C ARG A 279 -7.53 10.33 2.91
N VAL A 280 -6.84 11.46 2.77
CA VAL A 280 -7.46 12.77 2.56
C VAL A 280 -7.37 13.16 1.09
N LEU A 281 -8.50 13.57 0.50
CA LEU A 281 -8.57 14.19 -0.82
C LEU A 281 -9.12 15.61 -0.71
N ALA A 282 -8.42 16.56 -1.31
CA ALA A 282 -8.90 17.93 -1.39
C ALA A 282 -9.92 18.07 -2.53
N LEU A 283 -11.04 18.72 -2.21
CA LEU A 283 -12.09 19.07 -3.15
C LEU A 283 -11.99 20.56 -3.45
N ALA A 284 -12.08 20.90 -4.72
CA ALA A 284 -12.10 22.28 -5.16
C ALA A 284 -13.01 22.44 -6.38
N TYR A 285 -13.53 23.65 -6.58
CA TYR A 285 -14.41 23.94 -7.69
C TYR A 285 -14.11 25.26 -8.35
N LYS A 286 -14.64 25.42 -9.56
CA LYS A 286 -14.66 26.69 -10.29
C LYS A 286 -15.95 26.82 -11.07
N GLN A 287 -16.68 27.89 -10.83
CA GLN A 287 -17.87 28.22 -11.58
C GLN A 287 -17.46 29.03 -12.81
N LEU A 288 -17.68 28.49 -14.01
CA LEU A 288 -17.31 29.15 -15.27
C LEU A 288 -18.40 30.08 -15.79
N SER A 289 -19.66 29.76 -15.50
CA SER A 289 -20.81 30.56 -15.87
C SER A 289 -21.99 30.21 -14.97
N THR A 290 -22.66 31.24 -14.43
CA THR A 290 -23.82 31.13 -13.53
C THR A 290 -25.14 31.34 -14.27
N GLU A 291 -25.11 31.96 -15.47
CA GLU A 291 -26.31 32.40 -16.20
C GLU A 291 -26.40 31.85 -17.64
N GLY A 292 -25.61 30.83 -18.00
CA GLY A 292 -25.68 30.22 -19.33
C GLY A 292 -24.78 28.99 -19.53
N GLU A 293 -25.17 28.13 -20.46
CA GLU A 293 -24.39 26.94 -20.85
C GLU A 293 -23.30 27.33 -21.86
N LEU A 294 -22.05 26.99 -21.57
CA LEU A 294 -20.98 27.06 -22.56
C LEU A 294 -21.30 26.08 -23.70
N SER A 295 -21.23 26.55 -24.94
CA SER A 295 -21.39 25.69 -26.12
C SER A 295 -20.41 24.50 -26.06
N SER A 296 -20.86 23.32 -26.50
CA SER A 296 -20.07 22.08 -26.50
C SER A 296 -18.71 22.23 -27.21
N GLY A 297 -18.63 23.08 -28.24
CA GLY A 297 -17.36 23.43 -28.91
C GLY A 297 -16.37 24.12 -27.96
N LYS A 298 -16.82 25.12 -27.20
CA LYS A 298 -15.97 25.81 -26.21
C LYS A 298 -15.52 24.87 -25.08
N ILE A 299 -16.36 23.92 -24.66
CA ILE A 299 -15.99 22.94 -23.63
C ILE A 299 -14.91 21.96 -24.14
N ASN A 300 -14.95 21.60 -25.41
CA ASN A 300 -13.96 20.72 -26.05
C ASN A 300 -12.63 21.43 -26.36
N ASP A 301 -12.64 22.75 -26.50
CA ASP A 301 -11.42 23.53 -26.70
C ASP A 301 -10.71 23.91 -25.37
N LEU A 302 -11.37 23.74 -24.22
CA LEU A 302 -10.77 24.02 -22.92
C LEU A 302 -9.55 23.13 -22.65
N LYS A 303 -8.42 23.77 -22.34
CA LYS A 303 -7.20 23.09 -21.91
C LYS A 303 -7.26 22.78 -20.41
N ARG A 304 -6.57 21.70 -20.01
CA ARG A 304 -6.55 21.22 -18.62
C ARG A 304 -6.03 22.30 -17.66
N GLU A 305 -5.03 23.08 -18.07
CA GLU A 305 -4.42 24.11 -17.23
C GLU A 305 -5.38 25.28 -16.92
N GLN A 306 -6.33 25.57 -17.83
CA GLN A 306 -7.32 26.64 -17.66
C GLN A 306 -8.47 26.22 -16.75
N VAL A 307 -8.79 24.93 -16.77
CA VAL A 307 -9.82 24.31 -15.93
C VAL A 307 -9.33 24.16 -14.49
N GLU A 308 -8.05 23.81 -14.31
CA GLU A 308 -7.42 23.52 -13.01
C GLU A 308 -6.70 24.73 -12.38
N CYS A 309 -7.07 25.97 -12.74
CA CYS A 309 -6.49 27.19 -12.18
C CYS A 309 -7.54 28.11 -11.53
N GLY A 310 -7.16 28.79 -10.45
CA GLY A 310 -8.02 29.75 -9.75
C GLY A 310 -9.23 29.06 -9.11
N LEU A 311 -8.98 27.97 -8.40
CA LEU A 311 -10.02 27.14 -7.79
C LEU A 311 -10.43 27.68 -6.42
N THR A 312 -11.68 27.44 -6.03
CA THR A 312 -12.21 27.69 -4.69
C THR A 312 -12.24 26.37 -3.92
N PHE A 313 -11.83 26.40 -2.65
CA PHE A 313 -11.81 25.21 -1.81
C PHE A 313 -13.24 24.76 -1.43
N ALA A 314 -13.48 23.45 -1.45
CA ALA A 314 -14.79 22.84 -1.18
C ALA A 314 -14.74 21.81 -0.04
N GLY A 315 -13.67 21.77 0.75
CA GLY A 315 -13.51 20.80 1.83
C GLY A 315 -12.58 19.63 1.50
N PHE A 316 -12.35 18.79 2.50
CA PHE A 316 -11.55 17.58 2.43
C PHE A 316 -12.44 16.35 2.54
N LEU A 317 -12.38 15.47 1.55
CA LEU A 317 -12.98 14.14 1.65
C LEU A 317 -12.03 13.25 2.46
N VAL A 318 -12.52 12.73 3.58
CA VAL A 318 -11.76 11.85 4.47
C VAL A 318 -12.25 10.42 4.28
N LEU A 319 -11.33 9.54 3.92
CA LEU A 319 -11.57 8.13 3.67
C LEU A 319 -10.72 7.29 4.62
N SER A 320 -11.28 6.23 5.21
CA SER A 320 -10.53 5.29 6.04
C SER A 320 -10.48 3.91 5.37
N CYS A 321 -9.33 3.24 5.48
CA CYS A 321 -9.23 1.81 5.21
C CYS A 321 -9.25 1.09 6.57
N PRO A 322 -10.34 0.40 6.94
CA PRO A 322 -10.36 -0.38 8.17
C PRO A 322 -9.30 -1.49 8.12
N LEU A 323 -8.73 -1.81 9.28
CA LEU A 323 -7.88 -2.99 9.43
C LEU A 323 -8.72 -4.26 9.32
N LYS A 324 -8.10 -5.35 8.85
CA LYS A 324 -8.72 -6.66 9.00
C LYS A 324 -8.72 -7.07 10.46
N GLU A 325 -9.78 -7.75 10.89
CA GLU A 325 -9.98 -8.15 12.30
C GLU A 325 -8.86 -9.06 12.81
N ASP A 326 -8.28 -9.88 11.93
CA ASP A 326 -7.19 -10.83 12.21
C ASP A 326 -5.78 -10.23 12.12
N ALA A 327 -5.62 -9.07 11.46
CA ALA A 327 -4.30 -8.51 11.16
C ALA A 327 -3.50 -8.19 12.44
N LYS A 328 -4.17 -7.61 13.45
CA LYS A 328 -3.53 -7.24 14.71
C LYS A 328 -3.06 -8.48 15.49
N GLU A 329 -3.93 -9.48 15.62
CA GLU A 329 -3.61 -10.72 16.34
C GLU A 329 -2.48 -11.50 15.63
N ALA A 330 -2.50 -11.57 14.30
CA ALA A 330 -1.46 -12.23 13.51
C ALA A 330 -0.08 -11.58 13.68
N VAL A 331 0.00 -10.24 13.64
CA VAL A 331 1.25 -9.51 13.87
C VAL A 331 1.75 -9.71 15.30
N GLN A 332 0.86 -9.68 16.28
CA GLN A 332 1.21 -9.93 17.68
C GLN A 332 1.81 -11.34 17.86
N MET A 333 1.17 -12.38 17.31
CA MET A 333 1.71 -13.75 17.36
C MET A 333 3.10 -13.87 16.69
N LEU A 334 3.34 -13.14 15.59
CA LEU A 334 4.64 -13.12 14.93
C LEU A 334 5.72 -12.45 15.79
N ASN A 335 5.38 -11.31 16.40
CA ASN A 335 6.27 -10.60 17.32
C ASN A 335 6.60 -11.45 18.56
N GLU A 336 5.61 -12.15 19.14
CA GLU A 336 5.81 -13.07 20.27
C GLU A 336 6.65 -14.29 19.89
N SER A 337 6.57 -14.73 18.63
CA SER A 337 7.40 -15.80 18.05
C SER A 337 8.81 -15.34 17.65
N SER A 338 9.24 -14.14 18.08
CA SER A 338 10.55 -13.56 17.75
C SER A 338 10.81 -13.32 16.25
N HIS A 339 9.76 -13.23 15.44
CA HIS A 339 9.88 -12.86 14.04
C HIS A 339 9.90 -11.34 13.92
N ARG A 340 10.75 -10.81 13.02
CA ARG A 340 10.76 -9.38 12.73
C ARG A 340 9.70 -9.05 11.69
N VAL A 341 8.68 -8.29 12.09
CA VAL A 341 7.63 -7.82 11.16
C VAL A 341 8.02 -6.46 10.58
N VAL A 342 7.90 -6.33 9.25
CA VAL A 342 8.24 -5.11 8.49
C VAL A 342 7.08 -4.78 7.55
N MET A 343 6.70 -3.51 7.46
CA MET A 343 5.70 -3.02 6.51
C MET A 343 6.36 -2.40 5.28
N ILE A 344 5.94 -2.80 4.08
CA ILE A 344 6.45 -2.26 2.81
C ILE A 344 5.26 -1.82 1.93
N THR A 345 5.00 -0.51 1.90
CA THR A 345 3.81 0.05 1.24
C THR A 345 4.09 1.22 0.28
N GLY A 346 3.23 1.35 -0.74
CA GLY A 346 3.22 2.49 -1.66
C GLY A 346 2.53 3.75 -1.11
N ASP A 347 1.90 3.66 0.07
CA ASP A 347 1.11 4.75 0.65
C ASP A 347 1.96 5.86 1.28
N ASN A 348 1.29 6.94 1.71
CA ASN A 348 1.91 8.07 2.40
C ASN A 348 2.57 7.59 3.72
N PRO A 349 3.81 8.04 4.05
CA PRO A 349 4.48 7.69 5.30
C PRO A 349 3.63 7.93 6.55
N LEU A 350 2.88 9.03 6.63
CA LEU A 350 2.05 9.32 7.81
C LEU A 350 0.97 8.24 8.03
N THR A 351 0.31 7.81 6.96
CA THR A 351 -0.70 6.74 7.00
C THR A 351 -0.06 5.39 7.31
N ALA A 352 1.10 5.09 6.72
CA ALA A 352 1.82 3.85 6.96
C ALA A 352 2.26 3.73 8.42
N VAL A 353 2.79 4.80 9.00
CA VAL A 353 3.19 4.86 10.41
C VAL A 353 2.00 4.70 11.34
N TYR A 354 0.86 5.34 11.03
CA TYR A 354 -0.37 5.16 11.81
C TYR A 354 -0.82 3.70 11.83
N VAL A 355 -0.93 3.07 10.65
CA VAL A 355 -1.35 1.66 10.54
C VAL A 355 -0.34 0.75 11.24
N ALA A 356 0.96 0.99 11.04
CA ALA A 356 2.01 0.21 11.68
C ALA A 356 1.98 0.30 13.21
N ARG A 357 1.56 1.44 13.77
CA ARG A 357 1.36 1.61 15.21
C ARG A 357 0.13 0.87 15.71
N ASP A 358 -0.96 0.90 14.95
CA ASP A 358 -2.22 0.24 15.33
C ASP A 358 -2.12 -1.30 15.31
N VAL A 359 -1.36 -1.85 14.35
CA VAL A 359 -1.02 -3.28 14.28
C VAL A 359 0.22 -3.67 15.11
N GLU A 360 0.79 -2.75 15.89
CA GLU A 360 1.93 -3.01 16.80
C GLU A 360 3.22 -3.50 16.10
N ILE A 361 3.47 -3.04 14.87
CA ILE A 361 4.78 -3.18 14.21
C ILE A 361 5.80 -2.18 14.80
N VAL A 362 5.33 -1.00 15.19
CA VAL A 362 6.13 0.05 15.84
C VAL A 362 5.48 0.45 17.15
N ASP A 363 6.30 0.66 18.18
CA ASP A 363 5.86 1.05 19.53
C ASP A 363 6.42 2.43 19.90
N ARG A 364 7.68 2.69 19.53
CA ARG A 364 8.39 3.92 19.87
C ARG A 364 7.99 5.07 18.95
N ASP A 365 8.43 6.26 19.32
CA ASP A 365 8.31 7.42 18.44
C ASP A 365 9.04 7.16 17.12
N VAL A 366 8.33 7.40 16.01
CA VAL A 366 8.83 7.12 14.67
C VAL A 366 9.43 8.38 14.05
N LEU A 367 10.60 8.23 13.43
CA LEU A 367 11.19 9.25 12.56
C LEU A 367 11.06 8.85 11.09
N ILE A 368 10.60 9.78 10.27
CA ILE A 368 10.37 9.61 8.84
C ILE A 368 11.54 10.24 8.08
N LEU A 369 12.22 9.44 7.27
CA LEU A 369 13.28 9.92 6.38
C LEU A 369 12.69 10.28 5.02
N ASP A 370 12.68 11.56 4.68
CA ASP A 370 12.14 12.05 3.41
C ASP A 370 12.90 13.26 2.86
N ALA A 371 12.55 13.70 1.65
CA ALA A 371 13.02 14.98 1.09
C ALA A 371 12.50 16.16 1.93
N PRO A 372 13.23 17.28 2.09
CA PRO A 372 12.67 18.51 2.66
C PRO A 372 11.55 19.09 1.76
N GLU A 373 10.61 19.83 2.33
CA GLU A 373 9.44 20.38 1.61
C GLU A 373 9.84 21.47 0.59
N ASP A 374 10.93 22.20 0.83
CA ASP A 374 11.45 23.29 -0.02
C ASP A 374 12.49 22.86 -1.07
N ASN A 375 12.45 21.61 -1.53
CA ASN A 375 13.53 21.07 -2.36
C ASN A 375 13.48 21.56 -3.82
N ASP A 376 14.19 22.66 -4.10
CA ASP A 376 14.63 23.05 -5.46
C ASP A 376 15.93 22.31 -5.89
N ASP A 377 16.64 21.67 -4.95
CA ASP A 377 18.04 21.22 -5.13
C ASP A 377 18.27 19.69 -5.04
N GLY A 378 17.21 18.89 -4.96
CA GLY A 378 17.21 17.45 -5.31
C GLY A 378 18.10 16.46 -4.53
N ASP A 379 18.91 16.90 -3.56
CA ASP A 379 19.91 16.03 -2.89
C ASP A 379 19.90 16.03 -1.36
N LYS A 380 19.05 16.84 -0.74
CA LYS A 380 18.96 16.92 0.73
C LYS A 380 17.96 15.89 1.29
N LEU A 381 18.31 15.31 2.43
CA LEU A 381 17.45 14.40 3.21
C LEU A 381 17.27 14.95 4.63
N VAL A 382 16.09 14.71 5.21
CA VAL A 382 15.76 15.14 6.57
C VAL A 382 15.02 14.03 7.32
N TRP A 383 15.39 13.81 8.58
CA TRP A 383 14.54 13.10 9.53
C TRP A 383 13.46 14.05 10.03
N ARG A 384 12.21 13.66 9.87
CA ARG A 384 11.05 14.39 10.35
C ARG A 384 10.28 13.57 11.36
N SER A 385 9.86 14.21 12.45
CA SER A 385 8.88 13.62 13.36
C SER A 385 7.49 13.60 12.70
N VAL A 386 6.62 12.69 13.13
CA VAL A 386 5.22 12.61 12.70
C VAL A 386 4.49 13.96 12.94
N ASP A 387 4.87 14.67 13.99
CA ASP A 387 4.29 15.98 14.36
C ASP A 387 4.94 17.17 13.66
N ASP A 388 5.94 16.95 12.79
CA ASP A 388 6.73 17.99 12.09
C ASP A 388 7.51 18.97 13.00
N LYS A 389 7.48 18.75 14.33
CA LYS A 389 8.14 19.60 15.34
C LYS A 389 9.66 19.46 15.34
N THR A 390 10.20 18.36 14.80
CA THR A 390 11.63 18.07 14.79
C THR A 390 12.06 17.72 13.39
N SER A 391 13.01 18.47 12.85
CA SER A 391 13.64 18.24 11.55
C SER A 391 15.15 18.20 11.72
N ILE A 392 15.77 17.06 11.42
CA ILE A 392 17.22 16.85 11.54
C ILE A 392 17.77 16.60 10.14
N PRO A 393 18.69 17.44 9.62
CA PRO A 393 19.30 17.22 8.31
C PRO A 393 20.18 15.98 8.31
N VAL A 394 20.12 15.22 7.22
CA VAL A 394 20.83 13.94 7.06
C VAL A 394 21.75 14.01 5.84
N ASP A 395 23.00 13.65 6.07
CA ASP A 395 23.97 13.41 5.01
C ASP A 395 23.97 11.91 4.68
N PRO A 396 23.59 11.50 3.47
CA PRO A 396 23.48 10.08 3.13
C PRO A 396 24.84 9.36 3.17
N THR A 397 25.94 10.10 3.00
CA THR A 397 27.30 9.54 2.93
C THR A 397 27.85 9.11 4.29
N LYS A 398 27.22 9.57 5.37
CA LYS A 398 27.63 9.29 6.75
C LYS A 398 26.83 8.12 7.33
N PRO A 399 27.39 7.39 8.32
CA PRO A 399 26.61 6.42 9.08
C PRO A 399 25.48 7.12 9.84
N ILE A 400 24.39 6.38 10.07
CA ILE A 400 23.26 6.89 10.87
C ILE A 400 23.71 7.06 12.31
N ASP A 401 23.25 8.14 12.94
CA ASP A 401 23.52 8.41 14.35
C ASP A 401 23.00 7.26 15.24
N PRO A 402 23.86 6.66 16.07
CA PRO A 402 23.49 5.49 16.88
C PRO A 402 22.46 5.81 17.96
N GLU A 403 22.33 7.08 18.35
CA GLU A 403 21.28 7.52 19.29
C GLU A 403 19.90 7.45 18.67
N ILE A 404 19.77 7.79 17.39
CA ILE A 404 18.51 7.72 16.65
C ILE A 404 18.03 6.26 16.59
N ILE A 405 18.92 5.34 16.23
CA ILE A 405 18.62 3.90 16.15
C ILE A 405 18.18 3.32 17.51
N LYS A 406 18.79 3.80 18.61
CA LYS A 406 18.48 3.29 19.95
C LYS A 406 17.16 3.84 20.51
N THR A 407 16.81 5.07 20.16
CA THR A 407 15.70 5.80 20.80
C THR A 407 14.42 5.81 19.97
N LYS A 408 14.51 5.70 18.64
CA LYS A 408 13.40 5.89 17.71
C LYS A 408 13.28 4.74 16.71
N ASP A 409 12.05 4.47 16.31
CA ASP A 409 11.76 3.55 15.21
C ASP A 409 11.82 4.31 13.88
N LEU A 410 12.22 3.65 12.79
CA LEU A 410 12.48 4.33 11.52
C LEU A 410 11.43 3.99 10.47
N CYS A 411 10.96 5.03 9.79
CA CYS A 411 10.17 4.96 8.57
C CYS A 411 10.95 5.60 7.41
N VAL A 412 11.19 4.87 6.32
CA VAL A 412 11.99 5.36 5.18
C VAL A 412 11.12 5.46 3.94
N THR A 413 11.16 6.61 3.25
CA THR A 413 10.44 6.77 1.98
C THR A 413 11.23 6.21 0.81
N GLY A 414 10.54 5.85 -0.27
CA GLY A 414 11.18 5.42 -1.52
C GLY A 414 12.18 6.45 -2.08
N TYR A 415 11.96 7.75 -1.87
CA TYR A 415 12.92 8.78 -2.28
C TYR A 415 14.24 8.67 -1.50
N ALA A 416 14.15 8.58 -0.16
CA ALA A 416 15.32 8.41 0.70
C ALA A 416 16.05 7.10 0.40
N LEU A 417 15.31 6.00 0.25
CA LEU A 417 15.87 4.68 -0.05
C LEU A 417 16.73 4.69 -1.32
N ALA A 418 16.28 5.39 -2.38
CA ALA A 418 17.03 5.48 -3.63
C ALA A 418 18.40 6.16 -3.45
N LYS A 419 18.51 7.11 -2.52
CA LYS A 419 19.76 7.82 -2.25
C LYS A 419 20.76 6.97 -1.47
N PHE A 420 20.29 6.13 -0.55
CA PHE A 420 21.16 5.26 0.24
C PHE A 420 21.64 4.00 -0.51
N LYS A 421 21.06 3.70 -1.67
CA LYS A 421 21.46 2.53 -2.46
C LYS A 421 22.94 2.64 -2.87
N GLY A 422 23.75 1.65 -2.47
CA GLY A 422 25.19 1.62 -2.74
C GLY A 422 26.05 2.45 -1.78
N GLN A 423 25.47 3.01 -0.71
CA GLN A 423 26.20 3.74 0.32
C GLN A 423 26.51 2.85 1.54
N GLN A 424 27.45 3.27 2.39
CA GLN A 424 27.85 2.49 3.58
C GLN A 424 26.69 2.26 4.55
N ALA A 425 25.75 3.20 4.65
CA ALA A 425 24.60 3.11 5.55
C ALA A 425 23.46 2.19 5.03
N TRP A 426 23.56 1.64 3.82
CA TRP A 426 22.50 0.84 3.18
C TRP A 426 22.01 -0.33 4.07
N PHE A 427 22.94 -1.19 4.49
CA PHE A 427 22.59 -2.36 5.32
C PHE A 427 22.11 -1.96 6.71
N SER A 428 22.63 -0.86 7.26
CA SER A 428 22.17 -0.33 8.56
C SER A 428 20.73 0.17 8.47
N ILE A 429 20.35 0.84 7.39
CA ILE A 429 18.97 1.28 7.14
C ILE A 429 18.05 0.07 7.05
N LEU A 430 18.42 -0.92 6.23
CA LEU A 430 17.60 -2.12 6.04
C LEU A 430 17.39 -2.89 7.36
N ARG A 431 18.41 -2.93 8.22
CA ARG A 431 18.36 -3.59 9.52
C ARG A 431 17.50 -2.88 10.57
N HIS A 432 17.43 -1.55 10.55
CA HIS A 432 16.78 -0.77 11.61
C HIS A 432 15.47 -0.09 11.18
N THR A 433 15.05 -0.26 9.92
CA THR A 433 13.79 0.28 9.41
C THR A 433 12.67 -0.76 9.54
N TRP A 434 11.54 -0.34 10.10
CA TRP A 434 10.35 -1.19 10.27
C TRP A 434 9.25 -0.87 9.26
N VAL A 435 9.22 0.37 8.75
CA VAL A 435 8.20 0.84 7.81
C VAL A 435 8.87 1.45 6.58
N TYR A 436 8.50 0.97 5.40
CA TYR A 436 8.88 1.57 4.12
C TYR A 436 7.63 2.12 3.43
N ALA A 437 7.66 3.40 3.09
CA ALA A 437 6.51 4.12 2.51
C ALA A 437 6.85 4.72 1.15
N ARG A 438 5.83 4.98 0.32
CA ARG A 438 5.98 5.49 -1.06
C ARG A 438 7.00 4.71 -1.89
N VAL A 439 7.11 3.40 -1.67
CA VAL A 439 8.07 2.57 -2.42
C VAL A 439 7.50 2.08 -3.75
N SER A 440 8.35 2.08 -4.77
CA SER A 440 8.01 1.49 -6.08
C SER A 440 8.20 -0.03 -6.07
N PRO A 441 7.56 -0.78 -7.00
CA PRO A 441 7.74 -2.24 -7.10
C PRO A 441 9.20 -2.70 -7.19
N LYS A 442 10.05 -1.93 -7.89
CA LYS A 442 11.48 -2.22 -8.02
C LYS A 442 12.23 -2.03 -6.69
N GLN A 443 11.83 -1.03 -5.91
CA GLN A 443 12.43 -0.77 -4.61
C GLN A 443 12.04 -1.81 -3.58
N LYS A 444 10.81 -2.34 -3.67
CA LYS A 444 10.41 -3.45 -2.83
C LYS A 444 11.36 -4.66 -3.04
N GLU A 445 11.68 -4.97 -4.30
CA GLU A 445 12.63 -6.04 -4.68
C GLU A 445 14.04 -5.76 -4.12
N ASP A 446 14.53 -4.52 -4.25
CA ASP A 446 15.83 -4.10 -3.69
C ASP A 446 15.89 -4.28 -2.16
N ILE A 447 14.79 -4.05 -1.43
CA ILE A 447 14.72 -4.26 0.03
C ILE A 447 14.86 -5.74 0.37
N LEU A 448 14.10 -6.61 -0.31
CA LEU A 448 14.15 -8.05 -0.04
C LEU A 448 15.51 -8.64 -0.39
N LEU A 449 16.10 -8.26 -1.53
CA LEU A 449 17.43 -8.70 -1.91
C LEU A 449 18.49 -8.22 -0.90
N GLY A 450 18.40 -6.97 -0.45
CA GLY A 450 19.30 -6.45 0.58
C GLY A 450 19.18 -7.17 1.93
N LEU A 451 17.96 -7.58 2.32
CA LEU A 451 17.74 -8.40 3.52
C LEU A 451 18.32 -9.81 3.37
N LYS A 452 18.18 -10.41 2.19
CA LYS A 452 18.77 -11.72 1.87
C LYS A 452 20.30 -11.69 1.80
N GLU A 453 20.89 -10.63 1.24
CA GLU A 453 22.34 -10.42 1.22
C GLU A 453 22.93 -10.33 2.62
N MET A 454 22.16 -9.82 3.59
CA MET A 454 22.55 -9.83 5.01
C MET A 454 22.41 -11.20 5.68
N GLY A 455 21.88 -12.21 4.98
CA GLY A 455 21.72 -13.57 5.46
C GLY A 455 20.39 -13.86 6.15
N TYR A 456 19.41 -12.95 6.10
CA TYR A 456 18.09 -13.18 6.68
C TYR A 456 17.18 -14.00 5.75
N TYR A 457 16.39 -14.90 6.33
CA TYR A 457 15.30 -15.55 5.62
C TYR A 457 14.06 -14.65 5.63
N THR A 458 13.63 -14.24 4.44
CA THR A 458 12.53 -13.28 4.26
C THR A 458 11.25 -13.97 3.81
N LEU A 459 10.11 -13.59 4.40
CA LEU A 459 8.76 -13.82 3.89
C LEU A 459 8.18 -12.51 3.37
N MET A 460 7.39 -12.57 2.30
CA MET A 460 6.61 -11.43 1.80
C MET A 460 5.15 -11.86 1.65
N ALA A 461 4.23 -11.06 2.18
CA ALA A 461 2.79 -11.18 1.99
C ALA A 461 2.25 -9.90 1.34
N GLY A 462 1.60 -10.03 0.18
CA GLY A 462 1.03 -8.94 -0.59
C GLY A 462 -0.09 -9.45 -1.49
N ASP A 463 -1.00 -8.56 -1.91
CA ASP A 463 -2.15 -8.88 -2.79
C ASP A 463 -1.99 -8.33 -4.21
N GLY A 464 -1.22 -7.24 -4.35
CA GLY A 464 -1.29 -6.39 -5.52
C GLY A 464 -0.32 -6.77 -6.63
N THR A 465 -0.62 -6.30 -7.85
CA THR A 465 0.26 -6.49 -9.03
C THR A 465 1.67 -5.86 -8.85
N ASN A 466 1.77 -4.87 -7.95
CA ASN A 466 3.00 -4.24 -7.50
C ASN A 466 3.92 -5.18 -6.70
N ASP A 467 3.40 -6.27 -6.13
CA ASP A 467 4.17 -7.26 -5.36
C ASP A 467 4.64 -8.45 -6.20
N VAL A 468 4.15 -8.59 -7.43
CA VAL A 468 4.40 -9.79 -8.26
C VAL A 468 5.88 -9.94 -8.65
N ARG A 469 6.64 -8.83 -8.75
CA ARG A 469 8.11 -8.93 -8.94
C ARG A 469 8.84 -9.53 -7.73
N MET A 470 8.25 -9.43 -6.55
CA MET A 470 8.85 -9.82 -5.27
C MET A 470 8.80 -11.32 -5.04
N GLU A 471 7.71 -11.98 -5.42
CA GLU A 471 7.59 -13.45 -5.32
C GLU A 471 8.63 -14.19 -6.18
N SER A 472 9.22 -13.46 -7.14
CA SER A 472 10.27 -13.91 -8.05
C SER A 472 11.67 -13.43 -7.64
N ALA A 473 11.82 -12.53 -6.66
CA ALA A 473 13.10 -12.08 -6.13
C ALA A 473 13.67 -13.22 -5.28
N LYS A 474 14.20 -14.25 -5.95
CA LYS A 474 14.80 -15.43 -5.34
C LYS A 474 16.28 -15.19 -5.14
#